data_AF-A0A2H3L9G8-F1
#
_entry.id   AF-A0A2H3L9G8-F1
#
_cell.length_a   1.000
_cell.length_b   1.000
_cell.length_c   1.000
_cell.angle_alpha   90.00
_cell.angle_beta   90.00
_cell.angle_gamma   90.00
#
_symmetry.space_group_name_H-M   'P 1'
#
loop_
_entity.id
_entity.type
_entity.pdbx_description
1 polymer ?
#
loop_
_entity_poly.entity_id
_entity_poly.type
_entity_poly.pdbx_seq_one_letter_code
_entity_poly.pdbx_strand_id
1 'polypeptide(L)'
;MAENSTYSVNISRVGTSGETTFLHKNILVNGGATHYFDFGAWDGQGDIELCTDIGSNGTIDQCAPLSNQFTWTIFLPAILR
;
A
#
# COMPACT_ATOMS: atom_id res chain seq x y z
N MET A 1 -17.40 21.20 -2.80
CA MET A 1 -16.63 20.25 -3.62
C MET A 1 -15.83 19.41 -2.66
N ALA A 2 -15.86 18.09 -2.78
CA ALA A 2 -15.15 17.23 -1.83
C ALA A 2 -13.64 17.36 -2.09
N GLU A 3 -12.85 17.58 -1.05
CA GLU A 3 -11.40 17.80 -1.20
C GLU A 3 -10.69 16.48 -1.47
N ASN A 4 -9.80 16.48 -2.45
CA ASN A 4 -8.90 15.36 -2.69
C ASN A 4 -7.75 15.42 -1.69
N SER A 5 -7.42 14.27 -1.10
CA SER A 5 -6.31 14.14 -0.16
C SER A 5 -5.39 13.01 -0.60
N THR A 6 -4.16 13.04 -0.12
CA THR A 6 -3.22 11.93 -0.32
C THR A 6 -2.83 11.35 1.03
N TYR A 7 -2.57 10.05 1.05
CA TYR A 7 -2.04 9.35 2.22
C TYR A 7 -1.05 8.27 1.80
N SER A 8 -0.38 7.69 2.79
CA SER A 8 0.52 6.56 2.59
C SER A 8 0.07 5.40 3.47
N VAL A 9 0.31 4.18 3.00
CA VAL A 9 0.10 2.96 3.77
C VAL A 9 1.44 2.34 4.09
N ASN A 10 1.63 2.01 5.36
CA ASN A 10 2.77 1.26 5.85
C ASN A 10 2.24 0.08 6.69
N ILE A 11 2.60 -1.15 6.32
CA ILE A 11 2.19 -2.37 7.00
C ILE A 11 3.46 -3.15 7.37
N SER A 12 3.61 -3.47 8.65
CA SER A 12 4.61 -4.42 9.15
C SER A 12 3.91 -5.74 9.48
N ARG A 13 4.31 -6.81 8.79
CA ARG A 13 3.85 -8.18 9.06
C ARG A 13 4.98 -8.98 9.67
N VAL A 14 4.78 -9.50 10.87
CA VAL A 14 5.74 -10.38 11.56
C VAL A 14 5.28 -11.82 11.41
N GLY A 15 6.09 -12.64 10.75
CA GLY A 15 5.82 -14.06 10.52
C GLY A 15 6.97 -14.96 11.01
N THR A 16 6.86 -16.25 10.75
CA THR A 16 7.87 -17.25 11.13
C THR A 16 9.21 -17.05 10.42
N SER A 17 9.23 -16.41 9.25
CA SER A 17 10.42 -16.09 8.46
C SER A 17 11.03 -14.72 8.77
N GLY A 18 10.47 -13.97 9.73
CA GLY A 18 10.89 -12.61 10.07
C GLY A 18 9.82 -11.55 9.78
N GLU A 19 10.22 -10.30 9.75
CA GLU A 19 9.36 -9.15 9.44
C GLU A 19 9.41 -8.80 7.96
N THR A 20 8.23 -8.58 7.36
CA THR A 20 8.05 -8.07 6.00
C THR A 20 7.30 -6.76 6.05
N THR A 21 7.75 -5.76 5.29
CA THR A 21 7.14 -4.43 5.22
C THR A 21 6.55 -4.16 3.85
N PHE A 22 5.31 -3.66 3.83
CA PHE A 22 4.69 -3.05 2.66
C PHE A 22 4.64 -1.53 2.85
N LEU A 23 5.08 -0.79 1.84
CA LEU A 23 4.98 0.67 1.82
C LEU A 23 4.44 1.11 0.47
N HIS A 24 3.39 1.91 0.47
CA HIS A 24 2.93 2.62 -0.73
C HIS A 24 2.61 4.07 -0.38
N LYS A 25 3.23 5.01 -1.10
CA LYS A 25 3.13 6.44 -0.84
C LYS A 25 2.22 7.13 -1.86
N ASN A 26 1.69 8.28 -1.46
CA ASN A 26 0.95 9.20 -2.34
C ASN A 26 -0.32 8.57 -2.96
N ILE A 27 -1.04 7.75 -2.21
CA ILE A 27 -2.34 7.22 -2.63
C ILE A 27 -3.35 8.37 -2.60
N LEU A 28 -3.93 8.70 -3.76
CA LEU A 28 -4.98 9.71 -3.88
C LEU A 28 -6.31 9.13 -3.38
N VAL A 29 -7.00 9.84 -2.50
CA VAL A 29 -8.39 9.57 -2.13
C VAL A 29 -9.25 10.78 -2.52
N ASN A 30 -10.27 10.52 -3.33
CA ASN A 30 -11.24 11.52 -3.71
C ASN A 30 -12.20 11.75 -2.54
N GLY A 31 -12.61 12.99 -2.31
CA GLY A 31 -13.52 13.29 -1.22
C GLY A 31 -14.86 12.55 -1.37
N GLY A 32 -15.31 11.89 -0.29
CA GLY A 32 -16.50 11.04 -0.30
C GLY A 32 -16.26 9.61 -0.78
N ALA A 33 -15.06 9.25 -1.23
CA ALA A 33 -14.70 7.86 -1.52
C ALA A 33 -14.20 7.13 -0.27
N THR A 34 -14.50 5.83 -0.16
CA THR A 34 -13.96 4.93 0.86
C THR A 34 -13.01 3.93 0.21
N HIS A 35 -11.83 3.76 0.80
CA HIS A 35 -10.79 2.84 0.34
C HIS A 35 -10.76 1.59 1.24
N TYR A 36 -10.70 0.42 0.61
CA TYR A 36 -10.63 -0.89 1.26
C TYR A 36 -9.34 -1.59 0.86
N PHE A 37 -8.62 -2.10 1.86
CA PHE A 37 -7.37 -2.84 1.66
C PHE A 37 -7.54 -4.26 2.19
N ASP A 38 -7.27 -5.27 1.35
CA ASP A 38 -7.18 -6.65 1.82
C ASP A 38 -5.74 -6.98 2.24
N PHE A 39 -5.34 -6.46 3.40
CA PHE A 39 -4.05 -6.82 4.00
C PHE A 39 -4.04 -8.27 4.54
N GLY A 40 -5.21 -8.87 4.77
CA GLY A 40 -5.34 -10.22 5.32
C GLY A 40 -4.94 -11.30 4.32
N ALA A 41 -5.20 -11.05 3.03
CA ALA A 41 -4.76 -11.90 1.93
C ALA A 41 -3.27 -11.72 1.57
N TRP A 42 -2.61 -10.66 2.06
CA TRP A 42 -1.22 -10.39 1.72
C TRP A 42 -0.25 -11.35 2.42
N ASP A 43 0.52 -12.11 1.64
CA ASP A 43 1.44 -13.14 2.13
C ASP A 43 2.80 -12.59 2.57
N GLY A 44 2.99 -11.27 2.51
CA GLY A 44 4.25 -10.58 2.78
C GLY A 44 5.06 -10.24 1.52
N GLN A 45 4.57 -10.57 0.33
CA GLN A 45 5.24 -10.31 -0.95
C GLN A 45 4.30 -9.67 -1.98
N GLY A 46 4.87 -8.97 -2.95
CA GLY A 46 4.12 -8.40 -4.06
C GLY A 46 3.15 -7.28 -3.68
N ASP A 47 2.01 -7.27 -4.35
CA ASP A 47 1.05 -6.16 -4.38
C ASP A 47 -0.12 -6.43 -3.41
N ILE A 48 -0.72 -5.36 -2.90
CA ILE A 48 -1.98 -5.41 -2.13
C ILE A 48 -3.09 -4.83 -2.99
N GLU A 49 -4.25 -5.48 -3.03
CA GLU A 49 -5.41 -4.93 -3.72
C GLU A 49 -6.02 -3.75 -2.92
N LEU A 50 -6.19 -2.62 -3.60
CA LEU A 50 -6.96 -1.47 -3.13
C LEU A 50 -8.26 -1.41 -3.90
N CYS A 51 -9.39 -1.52 -3.20
CA CYS A 51 -10.71 -1.29 -3.75
C CYS A 51 -11.28 0.05 -3.29
N THR A 52 -12.03 0.73 -4.16
CA THR A 52 -12.64 2.03 -3.90
C THR A 52 -14.16 1.94 -4.06
N ASP A 53 -14.88 2.44 -3.07
CA ASP A 53 -16.30 2.80 -3.15
C ASP A 53 -16.39 4.32 -3.33
N ILE A 54 -16.72 4.76 -4.54
CA ILE A 54 -16.85 6.16 -4.91
C ILE A 54 -18.20 6.67 -4.41
N GLY A 55 -18.15 7.63 -3.49
CA GLY A 55 -19.35 8.20 -2.88
C GLY A 55 -19.80 7.46 -1.61
N SER A 56 -19.10 6.40 -1.21
CA SER A 56 -19.35 5.66 0.03
C SER A 56 -20.78 5.12 0.12
N ASN A 57 -21.23 4.48 -0.96
CA ASN A 57 -22.60 4.01 -1.14
C ASN A 57 -22.80 2.52 -0.76
N GLY A 58 -21.72 1.83 -0.36
CA GLY A 58 -21.73 0.42 0.01
C GLY A 58 -21.43 -0.55 -1.13
N THR A 59 -21.05 -0.07 -2.31
CA THR A 59 -20.65 -0.89 -3.46
C THR A 59 -19.23 -0.54 -3.92
N ILE A 60 -18.48 -1.54 -4.35
CA ILE A 60 -17.12 -1.33 -4.87
C ILE A 60 -17.21 -0.99 -6.36
N ASP A 61 -16.62 0.13 -6.75
CA ASP A 61 -16.60 0.60 -8.14
C ASP A 61 -15.35 0.15 -8.89
N GLN A 62 -14.20 0.17 -8.22
CA GLN A 62 -12.91 -0.18 -8.81
C GLN A 62 -12.00 -0.87 -7.82
N CYS A 63 -11.15 -1.76 -8.32
CA CYS A 63 -10.02 -2.31 -7.59
C CYS A 63 -8.76 -2.19 -8.44
N ALA A 64 -7.64 -1.91 -7.80
CA ALA A 64 -6.33 -1.81 -8.44
C ALA A 64 -5.24 -2.40 -7.54
N PRO A 65 -4.24 -3.07 -8.12
CA PRO A 65 -3.08 -3.50 -7.36
C PRO A 65 -2.24 -2.29 -6.94
N LEU A 66 -1.85 -2.25 -5.67
CA LEU A 66 -0.85 -1.34 -5.14
C LEU A 66 0.45 -2.11 -4.94
N SER A 67 1.45 -1.79 -5.75
CA SER A 67 2.75 -2.44 -5.64
C SER A 67 3.52 -1.96 -4.42
N ASN A 68 4.29 -2.87 -3.83
CA ASN A 68 5.15 -2.54 -2.71
C ASN A 68 6.31 -1.63 -3.18
N GLN A 69 6.38 -0.43 -2.61
CA GLN A 69 7.44 0.57 -2.84
C GLN A 69 8.49 0.55 -1.73
N PHE A 70 8.42 -0.42 -0.81
CA PHE A 70 9.43 -0.58 0.22
C PHE A 70 10.76 -1.01 -0.41
N THR A 71 11.83 -0.26 -0.13
CA THR A 71 13.17 -0.58 -0.60
C THR A 71 14.12 -0.65 0.59
N TRP A 72 14.87 -1.74 0.69
CA TRP A 72 15.98 -1.83 1.62
C TRP A 72 17.11 -0.96 1.10
N THR A 73 17.52 0.05 1.87
CA THR A 73 18.76 0.76 1.56
C THR A 73 19.94 -0.14 1.94
N ILE A 74 20.62 -0.70 0.94
CA ILE A 74 21.82 -1.52 1.14
C ILE A 74 23.04 -0.63 0.92
N PHE A 75 23.86 -0.46 1.96
CA PHE A 75 25.16 0.18 1.84
C PHE A 75 26.21 -0.89 1.55
N LEU A 76 26.73 -0.90 0.31
CA LEU A 76 27.84 -1.76 -0.07
C LEU A 76 29.18 -1.02 0.17
N PRO A 77 30.18 -1.68 0.77
CA PRO A 77 31.51 -1.08 0.90
C PRO A 77 32.14 -0.93 -0.49
N ALA A 78 32.61 0.27 -0.81
CA ALA A 78 33.38 0.54 -2.03
C ALA A 78 34.83 0.10 -1.81
N ILE A 79 35.27 -0.96 -2.50
CA ILE A 79 36.70 -1.32 -2.57
C ILE A 79 37.32 -0.54 -3.73
N LEU A 80 37.99 0.58 -3.41
CA LEU A 80 38.87 1.27 -4.33
C LEU A 80 40.21 0.51 -4.38
N ARG A 81 40.65 0.12 -5.58
CA ARG A 81 41.97 -0.47 -5.84
C ARG A 81 42.98 0.60 -6.21
#